data_AF-A0A8J6HQQ8-F1
#
_entry.id   AF-A0A8J6HQQ8-F1
#
_cell.length_a   1.000
_cell.length_b   1.000
_cell.length_c   1.000
_cell.angle_alpha   90.00
_cell.angle_beta   90.00
_cell.angle_gamma   90.00
#
_symmetry.space_group_name_H-M   'P 1'
#
loop_
_entity.id
_entity.type
_entity.pdbx_description
1 polymer ?
#
loop_
_entity_poly.entity_id
_entity_poly.type
_entity_poly.pdbx_seq_one_letter_code
_entity_poly.pdbx_strand_id
1 'polypeptide(L)'
;MGNLYATQPIGRELSVYLARHLLRGHAIGDPQTVAILKNTVVHVIPVIDTAFEQIWGLYDKEVPGNNRPDHYTCNNITADFKQVGDQITGGARVNGELKSVANAFKHLLMEEKFDLVFNIEGGNGGVVYPKTGSRLDLYKIYADAYLAAFKRREVVCNRNVKGTSGAITDSLYKDYGTPLLTGKVTCCEYPAVGDVPYIWRESLAPIMTVLGFTTTGVEGFIQDESRAPMRNATVRVVGLERIFETTKSLAHYKIMLPPGNYTIEVSCHSYVNATVDVTVRNGKLSYAPVTLKRTSRVTVVTDKDLKEPLVVDGVVTSGIKGYVKDNFDHPISTAVITIVEKNTTVESDPNGKYSVAVAPGKYTLKVVKSGYYEDVKYLSVDGASAAPQIVMFTLVKNSSVWGMPRLVFVIFMGFVCFGVLGLGLMCYVACKKKNEYGLVSQHAFYEDFKDFDDSKETELFARPLPEKSITRPYFDDDEYSDADASSEEEDEIVLLQSRQ
;
A
#
# COMPACT_ATOMS: atom_id res chain seq x y z
N MET A 1 10.01 7.18 -14.20
CA MET A 1 11.08 6.71 -13.31
C MET A 1 11.90 5.65 -14.02
N GLY A 2 13.07 5.32 -13.50
CA GLY A 2 13.86 4.17 -13.94
C GLY A 2 14.69 3.60 -12.80
N ASN A 3 15.46 2.55 -13.10
CA ASN A 3 16.45 2.00 -12.19
C ASN A 3 15.86 1.59 -10.82
N LEU A 4 14.68 0.95 -10.86
CA LEU A 4 14.10 0.20 -9.73
C LEU A 4 14.89 -1.08 -9.42
N TYR A 5 15.61 -1.55 -10.43
CA TYR A 5 16.65 -2.56 -10.39
C TYR A 5 17.96 -1.87 -10.79
N ALA A 6 18.94 -1.83 -9.87
CA ALA A 6 20.29 -1.34 -10.12
C ALA A 6 20.88 -1.90 -11.42
N THR A 7 20.70 -3.20 -11.68
CA THR A 7 21.30 -3.90 -12.83
C THR A 7 20.73 -3.47 -14.18
N GLN A 8 19.63 -2.71 -14.21
CA GLN A 8 18.95 -2.23 -15.41
C GLN A 8 19.05 -0.69 -15.54
N PRO A 9 20.24 -0.14 -15.88
CA PRO A 9 20.48 1.31 -15.87
C PRO A 9 19.82 2.07 -17.02
N ILE A 10 19.31 1.41 -18.06
CA ILE A 10 18.74 2.11 -19.21
C ILE A 10 17.62 3.08 -18.81
N GLY A 11 16.84 2.76 -17.77
CA GLY A 11 15.82 3.66 -17.23
C GLY A 11 16.36 4.93 -16.56
N ARG A 12 17.56 4.88 -15.96
CA ARG A 12 18.27 6.04 -15.37
C ARG A 12 18.60 7.04 -16.46
N GLU A 13 19.29 6.58 -17.50
CA GLU A 13 19.72 7.43 -18.62
C GLU A 13 18.54 7.97 -19.44
N LEU A 14 17.57 7.12 -19.79
CA LEU A 14 16.41 7.57 -20.55
C LEU A 14 15.51 8.54 -19.76
N SER A 15 15.47 8.45 -18.42
CA SER A 15 14.77 9.44 -17.58
C SER A 15 15.44 10.81 -17.64
N VAL A 16 16.77 10.88 -17.61
CA VAL A 16 17.53 12.13 -17.77
C VAL A 16 17.35 12.71 -19.18
N TYR A 17 17.39 11.87 -20.22
CA TYR A 17 17.15 12.29 -21.60
C TYR A 17 15.72 12.82 -21.80
N LEU A 18 14.72 12.20 -21.16
CA LEU A 18 13.34 12.65 -21.16
C LEU A 18 13.19 14.03 -20.50
N ALA A 19 13.81 14.27 -19.34
CA ALA A 19 13.80 15.59 -18.70
C ALA A 19 14.39 16.66 -19.62
N ARG A 20 15.54 16.39 -20.25
CA ARG A 20 16.17 17.31 -21.22
C ARG A 20 15.29 17.54 -22.46
N HIS A 21 14.61 16.50 -22.95
CA HIS A 21 13.71 16.58 -24.10
C HIS A 21 12.48 17.44 -23.79
N LEU A 22 11.83 17.23 -22.65
CA LEU A 22 10.66 18.02 -22.21
C LEU A 22 11.03 19.49 -21.99
N LEU A 23 12.16 19.78 -21.33
CA LEU A 23 12.64 21.15 -21.14
C LEU A 23 12.95 21.85 -22.47
N ARG A 24 13.63 21.15 -23.40
CA ARG A 24 13.95 21.73 -24.71
C ARG A 24 12.71 21.89 -25.59
N GLY A 25 11.80 20.91 -25.60
CA GLY A 25 10.52 20.94 -26.31
C GLY A 25 9.65 22.11 -25.85
N HIS A 26 9.55 22.33 -24.54
CA HIS A 26 8.88 23.51 -23.99
C HIS A 26 9.54 24.82 -24.46
N ALA A 27 10.86 24.92 -24.39
CA ALA A 27 11.61 26.12 -24.77
C ALA A 27 11.50 26.49 -26.27
N ILE A 28 11.23 25.51 -27.16
CA ILE A 28 10.99 25.76 -28.59
C ILE A 28 9.49 25.84 -28.96
N GLY A 29 8.58 25.68 -28.00
CA GLY A 29 7.14 25.73 -28.24
C GLY A 29 6.57 24.47 -28.91
N ASP A 30 7.18 23.29 -28.71
CA ASP A 30 6.64 22.04 -29.24
C ASP A 30 5.20 21.78 -28.72
N PRO A 31 4.19 21.67 -29.61
CA PRO A 31 2.79 21.61 -29.17
C PRO A 31 2.45 20.44 -28.25
N GLN A 32 3.05 19.26 -28.48
CA GLN A 32 2.80 18.07 -27.66
C GLN A 32 3.41 18.24 -26.27
N THR A 33 4.66 18.67 -26.18
CA THR A 33 5.38 18.91 -24.93
C THR A 33 4.72 20.01 -24.10
N VAL A 34 4.33 21.12 -24.74
CA VAL A 34 3.61 22.22 -24.07
C VAL A 34 2.24 21.75 -23.58
N ALA A 35 1.50 20.95 -24.35
CA ALA A 35 0.21 20.41 -23.92
C ALA A 35 0.33 19.43 -22.74
N ILE A 36 1.41 18.64 -22.66
CA ILE A 36 1.69 17.78 -21.51
C ILE A 36 2.01 18.64 -20.27
N LEU A 37 3.02 19.50 -20.35
CA LEU A 37 3.53 20.25 -19.20
C LEU A 37 2.54 21.31 -18.66
N LYS A 38 1.64 21.83 -19.50
CA LYS A 38 0.56 22.73 -19.07
C LYS A 38 -0.49 22.02 -18.20
N ASN A 39 -0.70 20.73 -18.43
CA ASN A 39 -1.83 19.98 -17.87
C ASN A 39 -1.40 18.98 -16.78
N THR A 40 -0.11 18.69 -16.66
CA THR A 40 0.40 17.54 -15.91
C THR A 40 1.67 17.90 -15.15
N VAL A 41 1.71 17.57 -13.85
CA VAL A 41 2.95 17.65 -13.04
C VAL A 41 3.77 16.39 -13.32
N VAL A 42 4.97 16.56 -13.90
CA VAL A 42 5.83 15.44 -14.31
C VAL A 42 6.99 15.28 -13.34
N HIS A 43 6.95 14.23 -12.52
CA HIS A 43 8.04 13.86 -11.62
C HIS A 43 9.01 12.91 -12.33
N VAL A 44 10.25 13.34 -12.53
CA VAL A 44 11.31 12.52 -13.14
C VAL A 44 12.25 12.02 -12.04
N ILE A 45 12.25 10.71 -11.81
CA ILE A 45 13.09 10.01 -10.82
C ILE A 45 14.01 9.06 -11.59
N PRO A 46 15.29 9.44 -11.86
CA PRO A 46 16.20 8.60 -12.64
C PRO A 46 16.76 7.41 -11.87
N VAL A 47 17.02 7.59 -10.57
CA VAL A 47 17.62 6.59 -9.69
C VAL A 47 16.65 6.30 -8.56
N ILE A 48 16.35 5.01 -8.34
CA ILE A 48 15.66 4.52 -7.15
C ILE A 48 16.59 3.59 -6.40
N ASP A 49 17.23 2.66 -7.09
CA ASP A 49 18.22 1.74 -6.52
C ASP A 49 19.64 2.34 -6.58
N THR A 50 20.16 2.75 -5.42
CA THR A 50 21.50 3.36 -5.30
C THR A 50 22.65 2.37 -5.48
N ALA A 51 22.39 1.06 -5.49
CA ALA A 51 23.43 0.03 -5.60
C ALA A 51 24.04 -0.09 -7.01
N PHE A 52 23.64 0.74 -7.99
CA PHE A 52 24.23 0.77 -9.33
C PHE A 52 25.76 0.94 -9.31
N GLU A 53 26.30 1.77 -8.43
CA GLU A 53 27.76 2.01 -8.34
C GLU A 53 28.54 0.79 -7.79
N GLN A 54 27.83 -0.25 -7.30
CA GLN A 54 28.42 -1.52 -6.83
C GLN A 54 28.50 -2.58 -7.94
N ILE A 55 27.97 -2.31 -9.14
CA ILE A 55 28.00 -3.23 -10.28
C ILE A 55 29.40 -3.24 -10.88
N TRP A 56 29.97 -4.43 -11.04
CA TRP A 56 31.27 -4.63 -11.66
C TRP A 56 31.18 -5.38 -13.00
N GLY A 57 32.19 -5.17 -13.84
CA GLY A 57 32.34 -5.83 -15.13
C GLY A 57 33.41 -5.15 -15.98
N LEU A 58 33.91 -5.88 -16.98
CA LEU A 58 34.91 -5.39 -17.93
C LEU A 58 34.19 -4.95 -19.21
N TYR A 59 33.84 -3.68 -19.27
CA TYR A 59 33.18 -3.04 -20.42
C TYR A 59 33.51 -1.55 -20.48
N ASP A 60 33.41 -0.99 -21.68
CA ASP A 60 33.72 0.42 -21.92
C ASP A 60 32.70 1.34 -21.24
N LYS A 61 33.20 2.29 -20.45
CA LYS A 61 32.40 3.33 -19.77
C LYS A 61 32.20 4.58 -20.62
N GLU A 62 32.98 4.73 -21.69
CA GLU A 62 32.95 5.84 -22.64
C GLU A 62 33.14 5.29 -24.06
N VAL A 63 32.77 6.06 -25.09
CA VAL A 63 32.76 5.59 -26.48
C VAL A 63 33.48 6.58 -27.39
N PRO A 64 34.44 6.15 -28.22
CA PRO A 64 35.09 7.02 -29.19
C PRO A 64 34.18 7.29 -30.39
N GLY A 65 33.40 8.38 -30.33
CA GLY A 65 32.63 8.92 -31.46
C GLY A 65 31.15 8.56 -31.48
N ASN A 66 30.47 8.98 -32.56
CA ASN A 66 29.00 9.01 -32.68
C ASN A 66 28.44 8.06 -33.77
N ASN A 67 29.18 7.01 -34.14
CA ASN A 67 28.77 6.09 -35.20
C ASN A 67 27.68 5.13 -34.71
N ARG A 68 26.72 4.79 -35.59
CA ARG A 68 25.68 3.80 -35.25
C ARG A 68 26.33 2.41 -35.15
N PRO A 69 26.20 1.68 -34.03
CA PRO A 69 26.57 0.28 -33.99
C PRO A 69 25.59 -0.55 -34.82
N ASP A 70 26.10 -1.51 -35.58
CA ASP A 70 25.28 -2.40 -36.42
C ASP A 70 24.37 -3.31 -35.57
N HIS A 71 24.84 -3.68 -34.38
CA HIS A 71 24.14 -4.52 -33.41
C HIS A 71 24.32 -3.95 -32.01
N TYR A 72 23.28 -3.98 -31.18
CA TYR A 72 23.39 -3.56 -29.78
C TYR A 72 24.25 -4.55 -28.98
N THR A 73 25.21 -4.01 -28.24
CA THR A 73 26.14 -4.77 -27.40
C THR A 73 25.60 -4.85 -25.98
N CYS A 74 25.53 -6.07 -25.45
CA CYS A 74 25.09 -6.30 -24.09
C CYS A 74 26.28 -6.61 -23.19
N ASN A 75 26.55 -5.76 -22.21
CA ASN A 75 27.68 -5.92 -21.32
C ASN A 75 27.43 -7.06 -20.34
N ASN A 76 28.44 -7.91 -20.15
CA ASN A 76 28.40 -8.90 -19.08
C ASN A 76 28.77 -8.21 -17.76
N ILE A 77 27.84 -8.22 -16.81
CA ILE A 77 27.98 -7.60 -15.49
C ILE A 77 27.93 -8.66 -14.40
N THR A 78 28.35 -8.29 -13.20
CA THR A 78 28.05 -9.09 -12.01
C THR A 78 27.66 -8.18 -10.86
N ALA A 79 26.65 -8.62 -10.12
CA ALA A 79 26.02 -7.92 -9.02
C ALA A 79 25.58 -8.96 -7.97
N ASP A 80 26.24 -8.96 -6.81
CA ASP A 80 25.91 -9.84 -5.69
C ASP A 80 25.29 -9.03 -4.55
N PHE A 81 24.12 -8.46 -4.83
CA PHE A 81 23.37 -7.66 -3.87
C PHE A 81 21.86 -7.72 -4.16
N LYS A 82 21.04 -7.42 -3.14
CA LYS A 82 19.58 -7.34 -3.29
C LYS A 82 19.20 -5.96 -3.84
N GLN A 83 18.25 -5.96 -4.77
CA GLN A 83 17.79 -4.76 -5.47
C GLN A 83 16.48 -4.23 -4.89
N VAL A 84 16.18 -2.94 -5.07
CA VAL A 84 14.99 -2.29 -4.46
C VAL A 84 13.69 -2.94 -4.93
N GLY A 85 13.57 -3.24 -6.23
CA GLY A 85 12.39 -3.90 -6.81
C GLY A 85 12.01 -5.22 -6.12
N ASP A 86 13.00 -5.99 -5.63
CA ASP A 86 12.79 -7.24 -4.91
C ASP A 86 12.26 -7.05 -3.47
N GLN A 87 12.34 -5.83 -2.91
CA GLN A 87 11.87 -5.53 -1.55
C GLN A 87 10.47 -4.88 -1.51
N ILE A 88 9.87 -4.60 -2.66
CA ILE A 88 8.58 -3.91 -2.73
C ILE A 88 7.46 -4.74 -2.10
N THR A 89 7.35 -6.04 -2.44
CA THR A 89 6.29 -6.92 -1.96
C THR A 89 6.62 -7.70 -0.67
N GLY A 90 7.83 -7.54 -0.11
CA GLY A 90 8.29 -8.21 1.11
C GLY A 90 8.82 -9.64 0.88
N GLY A 91 9.49 -10.28 1.86
CA GLY A 91 9.70 -9.86 3.25
C GLY A 91 10.95 -10.49 3.90
N ALA A 92 12.10 -10.43 3.22
CA ALA A 92 13.37 -10.88 3.82
C ALA A 92 13.85 -9.91 4.91
N ARG A 93 14.55 -10.42 5.93
CA ARG A 93 15.43 -9.58 6.76
C ARG A 93 16.56 -9.07 5.86
N VAL A 94 16.54 -7.77 5.55
CA VAL A 94 17.59 -7.08 4.79
C VAL A 94 18.04 -5.87 5.60
N ASN A 95 19.35 -5.57 5.53
CA ASN A 95 20.00 -4.50 6.27
C ASN A 95 19.42 -3.12 5.93
N GLY A 96 19.63 -2.17 6.85
CA GLY A 96 18.79 -0.98 7.00
C GLY A 96 18.59 -0.11 5.75
N GLU A 97 19.62 0.07 4.93
CA GLU A 97 19.61 1.05 3.83
C GLU A 97 18.69 0.66 2.67
N LEU A 98 18.81 -0.56 2.12
CA LEU A 98 17.91 -1.00 1.04
C LEU A 98 16.45 -1.00 1.49
N LYS A 99 16.21 -1.34 2.76
CA LYS A 99 14.88 -1.29 3.39
C LYS A 99 14.40 0.16 3.54
N SER A 100 15.27 1.12 3.89
CA SER A 100 14.89 2.54 3.97
C SER A 100 14.55 3.11 2.59
N VAL A 101 15.29 2.75 1.54
CA VAL A 101 14.99 3.19 0.16
C VAL A 101 13.66 2.60 -0.33
N ALA A 102 13.44 1.30 -0.15
CA ALA A 102 12.16 0.67 -0.51
C ALA A 102 10.97 1.24 0.28
N ASN A 103 11.17 1.60 1.55
CA ASN A 103 10.14 2.27 2.36
C ASN A 103 9.93 3.72 1.92
N ALA A 104 10.98 4.49 1.62
CA ALA A 104 10.87 5.86 1.13
C ALA A 104 10.09 5.91 -0.20
N PHE A 105 10.35 4.98 -1.11
CA PHE A 105 9.54 4.83 -2.33
C PHE A 105 8.07 4.55 -2.02
N LYS A 106 7.76 3.66 -1.08
CA LYS A 106 6.38 3.39 -0.63
C LYS A 106 5.69 4.61 -0.02
N HIS A 107 6.40 5.38 0.83
CA HIS A 107 5.90 6.63 1.40
C HIS A 107 5.61 7.66 0.31
N LEU A 108 6.51 7.83 -0.66
CA LEU A 108 6.30 8.71 -1.83
C LEU A 108 5.02 8.36 -2.59
N LEU A 109 4.73 7.08 -2.81
CA LEU A 109 3.48 6.65 -3.46
C LEU A 109 2.22 6.97 -2.61
N MET A 110 2.30 6.84 -1.29
CA MET A 110 1.19 7.17 -0.38
C MET A 110 0.91 8.69 -0.30
N GLU A 111 1.96 9.50 -0.30
CA GLU A 111 1.89 10.95 -0.08
C GLU A 111 1.52 11.72 -1.36
N GLU A 112 2.18 11.42 -2.49
CA GLU A 112 1.95 12.09 -3.77
C GLU A 112 0.71 11.56 -4.52
N LYS A 113 0.27 10.33 -4.22
CA LYS A 113 -0.91 9.66 -4.83
C LYS A 113 -0.95 9.72 -6.37
N PHE A 114 0.14 9.39 -7.05
CA PHE A 114 0.26 9.56 -8.50
C PHE A 114 -0.91 8.96 -9.32
N ASP A 115 -1.35 9.69 -10.36
CA ASP A 115 -2.34 9.21 -11.32
C ASP A 115 -1.85 7.98 -12.10
N LEU A 116 -0.58 8.03 -12.52
CA LEU A 116 0.15 6.99 -13.24
C LEU A 116 1.65 7.10 -12.94
N VAL A 117 2.31 5.97 -12.68
CA VAL A 117 3.78 5.88 -12.66
C VAL A 117 4.23 5.11 -13.90
N PHE A 118 5.10 5.72 -14.71
CA PHE A 118 5.76 5.05 -15.83
C PHE A 118 7.20 4.68 -15.46
N ASN A 119 7.55 3.41 -15.57
CA ASN A 119 8.86 2.85 -15.26
C ASN A 119 9.54 2.32 -16.54
N ILE A 120 10.84 2.57 -16.68
CA ILE A 120 11.62 2.19 -17.86
C ILE A 120 12.64 1.14 -17.43
N GLU A 121 12.61 -0.03 -18.07
CA GLU A 121 13.44 -1.19 -17.71
C GLU A 121 14.07 -1.86 -18.94
N GLY A 122 15.13 -2.63 -18.69
CA GLY A 122 15.86 -3.42 -19.69
C GLY A 122 15.63 -4.93 -19.51
N GLY A 123 16.47 -5.71 -20.20
CA GLY A 123 16.58 -7.16 -20.05
C GLY A 123 15.38 -7.99 -20.54
N ASN A 124 14.36 -7.36 -21.16
CA ASN A 124 13.11 -8.00 -21.58
C ASN A 124 12.46 -7.22 -22.74
N GLY A 125 11.43 -7.80 -23.35
CA GLY A 125 10.57 -7.14 -24.33
C GLY A 125 9.17 -6.86 -23.77
N GLY A 126 8.45 -5.93 -24.40
CA GLY A 126 7.03 -5.68 -24.12
C GLY A 126 6.76 -4.66 -23.00
N VAL A 127 5.64 -4.86 -22.30
CA VAL A 127 5.14 -3.93 -21.28
C VAL A 127 4.41 -4.68 -20.16
N VAL A 128 4.61 -4.24 -18.92
CA VAL A 128 3.94 -4.78 -17.72
C VAL A 128 3.01 -3.71 -17.16
N TYR A 129 1.79 -4.09 -16.79
CA TYR A 129 0.73 -3.18 -16.35
C TYR A 129 -0.23 -3.89 -15.38
N PRO A 130 -0.94 -3.15 -14.50
CA PRO A 130 -1.75 -3.77 -13.45
C PRO A 130 -3.01 -4.43 -14.00
N LYS A 131 -3.34 -5.60 -13.45
CA LYS A 131 -4.52 -6.40 -13.76
C LYS A 131 -5.61 -6.17 -12.71
N THR A 132 -6.53 -5.26 -13.02
CA THR A 132 -7.57 -4.83 -12.08
C THR A 132 -8.78 -5.75 -12.00
N GLY A 133 -9.02 -6.61 -13.00
CA GLY A 133 -10.28 -7.38 -13.11
C GLY A 133 -11.53 -6.54 -13.39
N SER A 134 -11.39 -5.22 -13.50
CA SER A 134 -12.48 -4.27 -13.72
C SER A 134 -13.07 -4.38 -15.13
N ARG A 135 -14.37 -4.13 -15.28
CA ARG A 135 -15.08 -4.23 -16.57
C ARG A 135 -14.45 -3.37 -17.68
N LEU A 136 -13.84 -2.24 -17.31
CA LEU A 136 -12.98 -1.44 -18.18
C LEU A 136 -11.52 -1.77 -17.88
N ASP A 137 -10.82 -2.47 -18.78
CA ASP A 137 -9.37 -2.72 -18.69
C ASP A 137 -8.59 -1.51 -19.24
N LEU A 138 -8.58 -0.44 -18.44
CA LEU A 138 -7.96 0.85 -18.76
C LEU A 138 -6.47 0.71 -19.09
N TYR A 139 -5.75 -0.06 -18.28
CA TYR A 139 -4.30 -0.17 -18.37
C TYR A 139 -3.85 -1.05 -19.54
N LYS A 140 -4.67 -2.01 -19.99
CA LYS A 140 -4.45 -2.67 -21.28
C LYS A 140 -4.49 -1.70 -22.44
N ILE A 141 -5.46 -0.79 -22.49
CA ILE A 141 -5.57 0.20 -23.59
C ILE A 141 -4.30 1.06 -23.66
N TYR A 142 -3.78 1.49 -22.50
CA TYR A 142 -2.51 2.22 -22.42
C TYR A 142 -1.29 1.38 -22.79
N ALA A 143 -1.25 0.10 -22.39
CA ALA A 143 -0.21 -0.84 -22.77
C ALA A 143 -0.18 -1.12 -24.28
N ASP A 144 -1.35 -1.39 -24.89
CA ASP A 144 -1.52 -1.60 -26.33
C ASP A 144 -1.04 -0.36 -27.12
N ALA A 145 -1.40 0.85 -26.66
CA ALA A 145 -0.99 2.11 -27.28
C ALA A 145 0.53 2.38 -27.16
N TYR A 146 1.15 2.01 -26.03
CA TYR A 146 2.61 2.06 -25.86
C TYR A 146 3.31 1.11 -26.85
N LEU A 147 2.83 -0.14 -26.98
CA LEU A 147 3.40 -1.12 -27.92
C LEU A 147 3.22 -0.68 -29.38
N ALA A 148 2.04 -0.15 -29.74
CA ALA A 148 1.74 0.33 -31.09
C ALA A 148 2.58 1.54 -31.54
N ALA A 149 3.18 2.28 -30.59
CA ALA A 149 4.03 3.43 -30.87
C ALA A 149 5.47 3.07 -31.27
N PHE A 150 5.89 1.81 -31.15
CA PHE A 150 7.21 1.37 -31.61
C PHE A 150 7.28 1.31 -33.14
N LYS A 151 8.33 1.92 -33.71
CA LYS A 151 8.56 1.95 -35.17
C LYS A 151 8.97 0.60 -35.78
N ARG A 152 9.39 -0.36 -34.95
CA ARG A 152 9.72 -1.74 -35.31
C ARG A 152 8.82 -2.67 -34.50
N ARG A 153 8.38 -3.78 -35.10
CA ARG A 153 7.55 -4.78 -34.41
C ARG A 153 8.25 -5.34 -33.18
N GLU A 154 7.41 -5.77 -32.24
CA GLU A 154 7.70 -6.41 -30.95
C GLU A 154 9.10 -7.06 -30.85
N VAL A 155 9.91 -6.54 -29.94
CA VAL A 155 11.28 -7.05 -29.71
C VAL A 155 11.20 -8.34 -28.90
N VAL A 156 11.21 -9.48 -29.60
CA VAL A 156 11.28 -10.80 -28.97
C VAL A 156 12.69 -11.03 -28.42
N CYS A 157 12.80 -11.23 -27.11
CA CYS A 157 14.08 -11.44 -26.44
C CYS A 157 14.40 -12.93 -26.25
N ASN A 158 15.62 -13.33 -26.61
CA ASN A 158 16.09 -14.72 -26.44
C ASN A 158 16.35 -15.09 -24.96
N ARG A 159 16.51 -14.09 -24.09
CA ARG A 159 16.65 -14.24 -22.65
C ARG A 159 15.78 -13.19 -21.97
N ASN A 160 15.13 -13.59 -20.88
CA ASN A 160 14.33 -12.70 -20.03
C ASN A 160 15.04 -12.56 -18.69
N VAL A 161 15.25 -11.32 -18.27
CA VAL A 161 15.94 -10.97 -17.03
C VAL A 161 14.93 -10.65 -15.93
N LYS A 162 15.26 -10.98 -14.68
CA LYS A 162 14.42 -10.63 -13.53
C LYS A 162 14.29 -9.11 -13.41
N GLY A 163 13.06 -8.59 -13.39
CA GLY A 163 12.76 -7.17 -13.21
C GLY A 163 11.32 -7.00 -12.74
N THR A 164 10.72 -5.82 -12.96
CA THR A 164 9.33 -5.58 -12.54
C THR A 164 8.39 -6.60 -13.19
N SER A 165 7.58 -7.24 -12.34
CA SER A 165 6.65 -8.30 -12.69
C SER A 165 5.20 -7.87 -12.45
N GLY A 166 4.24 -8.65 -12.97
CA GLY A 166 2.81 -8.44 -12.69
C GLY A 166 2.52 -8.43 -11.20
N ALA A 167 3.10 -9.33 -10.40
CA ALA A 167 2.89 -9.39 -8.96
C ALA A 167 3.30 -8.11 -8.22
N ILE A 168 4.45 -7.51 -8.57
CA ILE A 168 4.89 -6.22 -8.01
C ILE A 168 3.92 -5.11 -8.43
N THR A 169 3.55 -5.12 -9.71
CA THR A 169 2.66 -4.11 -10.33
C THR A 169 1.26 -4.12 -9.71
N ASP A 170 0.68 -5.30 -9.51
CA ASP A 170 -0.64 -5.52 -8.94
C ASP A 170 -0.67 -5.21 -7.43
N SER A 171 0.39 -5.58 -6.68
CA SER A 171 0.54 -5.20 -5.27
C SER A 171 0.62 -3.68 -5.10
N LEU A 172 1.44 -3.00 -5.90
CA LEU A 172 1.55 -1.54 -5.86
C LEU A 172 0.21 -0.85 -6.16
N TYR A 173 -0.54 -1.35 -7.15
CA TYR A 173 -1.87 -0.83 -7.46
C TYR A 173 -2.87 -1.08 -6.32
N LYS A 174 -2.87 -2.27 -5.72
CA LYS A 174 -3.79 -2.67 -4.65
C LYS A 174 -3.52 -1.94 -3.33
N ASP A 175 -2.25 -1.83 -2.95
CA ASP A 175 -1.85 -1.36 -1.62
C ASP A 175 -1.72 0.17 -1.55
N TYR A 176 -1.41 0.83 -2.69
CA TYR A 176 -1.16 2.29 -2.78
C TYR A 176 -2.10 3.02 -3.75
N GLY A 177 -3.04 2.32 -4.40
CA GLY A 177 -3.95 2.90 -5.40
C GLY A 177 -3.25 3.45 -6.65
N THR A 178 -1.95 3.20 -6.82
CA THR A 178 -1.10 3.85 -7.84
C THR A 178 -0.76 2.86 -8.95
N PRO A 179 -1.21 3.09 -10.20
CA PRO A 179 -0.94 2.17 -11.30
C PRO A 179 0.48 2.37 -11.85
N LEU A 180 1.22 1.27 -11.95
CA LEU A 180 2.58 1.22 -12.49
C LEU A 180 2.58 0.62 -13.90
N LEU A 181 2.94 1.40 -14.91
CA LEU A 181 3.18 0.92 -16.28
C LEU A 181 4.69 0.79 -16.50
N THR A 182 5.20 -0.43 -16.65
CA THR A 182 6.63 -0.67 -16.92
C THR A 182 6.86 -0.99 -18.38
N GLY A 183 7.46 -0.04 -19.12
CA GLY A 183 7.91 -0.25 -20.49
C GLY A 183 9.29 -0.91 -20.52
N LYS A 184 9.40 -2.07 -21.19
CA LYS A 184 10.69 -2.71 -21.46
C LYS A 184 11.23 -2.17 -22.78
N VAL A 185 12.39 -1.53 -22.76
CA VAL A 185 12.91 -0.77 -23.93
C VAL A 185 14.04 -1.47 -24.68
N THR A 186 14.67 -2.50 -24.09
CA THR A 186 15.71 -3.31 -24.73
C THR A 186 15.79 -4.70 -24.09
N CYS A 187 16.13 -5.72 -24.88
CA CYS A 187 16.40 -7.07 -24.39
C CYS A 187 17.67 -7.18 -23.55
N CYS A 188 18.56 -6.18 -23.61
CA CYS A 188 19.75 -6.18 -22.78
C CYS A 188 19.48 -5.58 -21.40
N GLU A 189 19.96 -6.23 -20.35
CA GLU A 189 19.91 -5.71 -18.98
C GLU A 189 20.82 -4.47 -18.84
N TYR A 190 22.08 -4.60 -19.25
CA TYR A 190 23.09 -3.55 -19.19
C TYR A 190 23.66 -3.23 -20.59
N PRO A 191 22.97 -2.39 -21.39
CA PRO A 191 23.43 -2.06 -22.74
C PRO A 191 24.73 -1.25 -22.71
N ALA A 192 25.54 -1.37 -23.76
CA ALA A 192 26.73 -0.55 -23.92
C ALA A 192 26.39 0.94 -24.04
N VAL A 193 27.29 1.81 -23.57
CA VAL A 193 27.07 3.28 -23.56
C VAL A 193 26.80 3.82 -24.97
N GLY A 194 27.39 3.19 -26.00
CA GLY A 194 27.19 3.55 -27.40
C GLY A 194 25.77 3.29 -27.92
N ASP A 195 25.02 2.37 -27.31
CA ASP A 195 23.67 2.02 -27.74
C ASP A 195 22.61 2.96 -27.17
N VAL A 196 22.86 3.56 -26.00
CA VAL A 196 21.89 4.39 -25.26
C VAL A 196 21.27 5.51 -26.13
N PRO A 197 22.02 6.27 -26.95
CA PRO A 197 21.43 7.28 -27.83
C PRO A 197 20.51 6.71 -28.93
N TYR A 198 20.70 5.44 -29.31
CA TYR A 198 19.90 4.76 -30.35
C TYR A 198 18.64 4.17 -29.74
N ILE A 199 18.76 3.48 -28.59
CA ILE A 199 17.64 3.00 -27.78
C ILE A 199 16.70 4.19 -27.45
N TRP A 200 17.26 5.33 -27.02
CA TRP A 200 16.47 6.55 -26.80
C TRP A 200 15.63 6.97 -28.01
N ARG A 201 16.22 7.04 -29.21
CA ARG A 201 15.51 7.47 -30.42
C ARG A 201 14.44 6.47 -30.88
N GLU A 202 14.59 5.21 -30.52
CA GLU A 202 13.61 4.15 -30.80
C GLU A 202 12.49 4.12 -29.74
N SER A 203 12.79 4.43 -28.47
CA SER A 203 11.83 4.48 -27.36
C SER A 203 11.11 5.82 -27.19
N LEU A 204 11.61 6.93 -27.75
CA LEU A 204 11.05 8.27 -27.56
C LEU A 204 9.56 8.35 -27.91
N ALA A 205 9.14 7.78 -29.05
CA ALA A 205 7.74 7.82 -29.46
C ALA A 205 6.81 7.05 -28.47
N PRO A 206 7.09 5.79 -28.09
CA PRO A 206 6.39 5.11 -27.00
C PRO A 206 6.32 5.89 -25.68
N ILE A 207 7.44 6.48 -25.24
CA ILE A 207 7.50 7.25 -23.99
C ILE A 207 6.60 8.50 -24.08
N MET A 208 6.64 9.23 -25.20
CA MET A 208 5.80 10.41 -25.43
C MET A 208 4.32 10.07 -25.62
N THR A 209 3.99 8.87 -26.12
CA THR A 209 2.61 8.35 -26.13
C THR A 209 2.09 8.16 -24.71
N VAL A 210 2.89 7.59 -23.79
CA VAL A 210 2.48 7.41 -22.40
C VAL A 210 2.25 8.74 -21.68
N LEU A 211 3.15 9.71 -21.86
CA LEU A 211 2.93 11.06 -21.33
C LEU A 211 1.71 11.74 -21.98
N GLY A 212 1.46 11.46 -23.26
CA GLY A 212 0.33 11.96 -24.02
C GLY A 212 -1.03 11.56 -23.44
N PHE A 213 -1.15 10.40 -22.78
CA PHE A 213 -2.39 9.99 -22.11
C PHE A 213 -2.89 11.05 -21.13
N THR A 214 -2.00 11.76 -20.43
CA THR A 214 -2.34 12.78 -19.42
C THR A 214 -3.03 14.05 -19.98
N THR A 215 -3.00 14.22 -21.31
CA THR A 215 -3.72 15.27 -22.05
C THR A 215 -5.16 14.90 -22.41
N THR A 216 -5.54 13.63 -22.20
CA THR A 216 -6.83 13.04 -22.60
C THR A 216 -7.57 12.54 -21.36
N GLY A 217 -8.86 12.89 -21.23
CA GLY A 217 -9.64 12.51 -20.07
C GLY A 217 -10.80 13.44 -19.79
N VAL A 218 -11.19 13.53 -18.51
CA VAL A 218 -12.26 14.39 -18.02
C VAL A 218 -11.78 15.24 -16.85
N GLU A 219 -12.22 16.49 -16.78
CA GLU A 219 -12.01 17.36 -15.63
C GLU A 219 -13.26 18.18 -15.31
N GLY A 220 -13.38 18.66 -14.07
CA GLY A 220 -14.53 19.45 -13.65
C GLY A 220 -14.47 19.88 -12.19
N PHE A 221 -15.36 20.79 -11.82
CA PHE A 221 -15.55 21.20 -10.43
C PHE A 221 -16.86 20.60 -9.90
N ILE A 222 -16.84 20.18 -8.64
CA ILE A 222 -18.02 19.65 -7.95
C ILE A 222 -18.53 20.69 -6.98
N GLN A 223 -19.77 21.12 -7.16
CA GLN A 223 -20.37 22.23 -6.40
C GLN A 223 -21.75 21.84 -5.87
N ASP A 224 -22.24 22.53 -4.84
CA ASP A 224 -23.65 22.47 -4.44
C ASP A 224 -24.51 23.51 -5.20
N GLU A 225 -25.81 23.49 -4.92
CA GLU A 225 -26.79 24.44 -5.49
C GLU A 225 -26.50 25.92 -5.15
N SER A 226 -25.67 26.19 -4.13
CA SER A 226 -25.19 27.53 -3.77
C SER A 226 -23.86 27.92 -4.46
N ARG A 227 -23.33 27.05 -5.32
CA ARG A 227 -21.99 27.12 -5.95
C ARG A 227 -20.82 26.96 -4.96
N ALA A 228 -21.06 26.40 -3.77
CA ALA A 228 -19.99 26.09 -2.82
C ALA A 228 -19.25 24.80 -3.24
N PRO A 229 -17.91 24.73 -3.14
CA PRO A 229 -17.13 23.57 -3.58
C PRO A 229 -17.26 22.36 -2.64
N MET A 230 -17.54 21.21 -3.23
CA MET A 230 -17.84 19.94 -2.56
C MET A 230 -16.58 19.12 -2.23
N ARG A 231 -15.75 19.63 -1.32
CA ARG A 231 -14.39 19.13 -1.01
C ARG A 231 -14.30 17.66 -0.55
N ASN A 232 -15.40 17.12 -0.01
CA ASN A 232 -15.48 15.74 0.47
C ASN A 232 -16.22 14.83 -0.54
N ALA A 233 -16.46 15.32 -1.77
CA ALA A 233 -17.01 14.49 -2.82
C ALA A 233 -15.94 13.52 -3.36
N THR A 234 -16.42 12.34 -3.73
CA THR A 234 -15.66 11.29 -4.40
C THR A 234 -16.24 11.04 -5.78
N VAL A 235 -15.36 10.68 -6.72
CA VAL A 235 -15.70 10.45 -8.13
C VAL A 235 -15.36 9.02 -8.51
N ARG A 236 -16.28 8.33 -9.18
CA ARG A 236 -16.10 6.99 -9.74
C ARG A 236 -16.44 6.98 -11.21
N VAL A 237 -15.68 6.26 -12.02
CA VAL A 237 -16.02 6.01 -13.44
C VAL A 237 -16.67 4.63 -13.53
N VAL A 238 -17.85 4.53 -14.16
CA VAL A 238 -18.60 3.27 -14.23
C VAL A 238 -17.80 2.20 -14.97
N GLY A 239 -17.40 1.15 -14.25
CA GLY A 239 -16.57 0.06 -14.76
C GLY A 239 -15.10 0.12 -14.35
N LEU A 240 -14.68 1.14 -13.59
CA LEU A 240 -13.44 1.16 -12.82
C LEU A 240 -13.74 0.98 -11.32
N GLU A 241 -12.84 0.29 -10.62
CA GLU A 241 -12.93 0.12 -9.16
C GLU A 241 -12.28 1.28 -8.38
N ARG A 242 -11.36 2.03 -9.01
CA ARG A 242 -10.65 3.17 -8.40
C ARG A 242 -11.64 4.30 -8.10
N ILE A 243 -11.57 4.81 -6.87
CA ILE A 243 -12.23 6.03 -6.43
C ILE A 243 -11.23 7.18 -6.54
N PHE A 244 -11.67 8.31 -7.09
CA PHE A 244 -10.88 9.53 -7.23
C PHE A 244 -11.35 10.57 -6.20
N GLU A 245 -10.41 11.18 -5.49
CA GLU A 245 -10.66 12.28 -4.54
C GLU A 245 -10.67 13.62 -5.28
N THR A 246 -11.40 14.62 -4.74
CA THR A 246 -11.37 16.00 -5.25
C THR A 246 -10.31 16.84 -4.53
N THR A 247 -9.86 17.92 -5.17
CA THR A 247 -8.95 18.88 -4.55
C THR A 247 -9.59 19.59 -3.35
N LYS A 248 -8.84 19.67 -2.23
CA LYS A 248 -9.32 20.30 -0.98
C LYS A 248 -9.67 21.79 -1.10
N SER A 249 -9.17 22.50 -2.12
CA SER A 249 -9.43 23.93 -2.30
C SER A 249 -10.77 24.21 -3.00
N LEU A 250 -10.91 23.70 -4.23
CA LEU A 250 -11.99 24.03 -5.17
C LEU A 250 -12.92 22.85 -5.50
N ALA A 251 -12.69 21.66 -4.94
CA ALA A 251 -13.37 20.43 -5.34
C ALA A 251 -13.25 20.14 -6.86
N HIS A 252 -12.10 20.51 -7.44
CA HIS A 252 -11.70 20.10 -8.78
C HIS A 252 -11.38 18.61 -8.80
N TYR A 253 -11.81 17.91 -9.85
CA TYR A 253 -11.38 16.55 -10.17
C TYR A 253 -10.83 16.52 -11.60
N LYS A 254 -9.85 15.65 -11.83
CA LYS A 254 -9.30 15.35 -13.16
C LYS A 254 -9.01 13.85 -13.21
N ILE A 255 -9.42 13.19 -14.29
CA ILE A 255 -9.27 11.74 -14.47
C ILE A 255 -8.77 11.48 -15.89
N MET A 256 -7.59 10.85 -15.98
CA MET A 256 -6.98 10.43 -17.23
C MET A 256 -7.71 9.21 -17.80
N LEU A 257 -8.33 9.37 -18.98
CA LEU A 257 -9.08 8.31 -19.68
C LEU A 257 -8.74 8.35 -21.17
N PRO A 258 -8.68 7.20 -21.87
CA PRO A 258 -8.52 7.17 -23.32
C PRO A 258 -9.80 7.68 -24.01
N PRO A 259 -9.78 7.90 -25.34
CA PRO A 259 -10.97 8.31 -26.09
C PRO A 259 -12.09 7.26 -25.99
N GLY A 260 -13.30 7.71 -25.65
CA GLY A 260 -14.42 6.82 -25.38
C GLY A 260 -15.62 7.55 -24.75
N ASN A 261 -16.69 6.81 -24.50
CA ASN A 261 -17.86 7.29 -23.75
C ASN A 261 -17.86 6.68 -22.36
N TYR A 262 -18.00 7.51 -21.33
CA TYR A 262 -17.93 7.11 -19.93
C TYR A 262 -19.07 7.75 -19.14
N THR A 263 -19.61 7.00 -18.18
CA THR A 263 -20.49 7.54 -17.15
C THR A 263 -19.66 7.80 -15.90
N ILE A 264 -19.74 9.02 -15.37
CA ILE A 264 -19.08 9.44 -14.14
C ILE A 264 -20.14 9.53 -13.05
N GLU A 265 -19.90 8.85 -11.94
CA GLU A 265 -20.72 8.92 -10.74
C GLU A 265 -20.00 9.79 -9.71
N VAL A 266 -20.71 10.75 -9.14
CA VAL A 266 -20.21 11.59 -8.05
C VAL A 266 -21.07 11.36 -6.82
N SER A 267 -20.41 11.11 -5.69
CA SER A 267 -21.07 10.97 -4.39
C SER A 267 -20.48 11.94 -3.37
N CYS A 268 -21.30 12.47 -2.48
CA CYS A 268 -20.85 13.19 -1.29
C CYS A 268 -21.83 12.96 -0.14
N HIS A 269 -21.31 12.85 1.08
CA HIS A 269 -22.13 12.66 2.28
C HIS A 269 -23.21 13.77 2.41
N SER A 270 -24.46 13.36 2.66
CA SER A 270 -25.68 14.21 2.71
C SER A 270 -26.15 14.85 1.38
N TYR A 271 -25.66 14.37 0.24
CA TYR A 271 -26.08 14.80 -1.10
C TYR A 271 -26.61 13.62 -1.92
N VAL A 272 -27.45 13.91 -2.92
CA VAL A 272 -27.89 12.89 -3.88
C VAL A 272 -26.72 12.60 -4.82
N ASN A 273 -26.40 11.32 -5.02
CA ASN A 273 -25.40 10.92 -6.01
C ASN A 273 -25.84 11.39 -7.41
N ALA A 274 -24.92 12.01 -8.14
CA ALA A 274 -25.15 12.46 -9.51
C ALA A 274 -24.42 11.55 -10.49
N THR A 275 -25.02 11.34 -11.66
CA THR A 275 -24.39 10.62 -12.78
C THR A 275 -24.33 11.54 -14.00
N VAL A 276 -23.18 11.56 -14.68
CA VAL A 276 -22.92 12.42 -15.85
C VAL A 276 -22.24 11.59 -16.94
N ASP A 277 -22.87 11.53 -18.11
CA ASP A 277 -22.28 10.90 -19.30
C ASP A 277 -21.35 11.88 -20.02
N VAL A 278 -20.13 11.42 -20.34
CA VAL A 278 -19.07 12.24 -20.94
C VAL A 278 -18.41 11.48 -22.09
N THR A 279 -18.30 12.16 -23.25
CA THR A 279 -17.46 11.72 -24.36
C THR A 279 -16.07 12.32 -24.23
N VAL A 280 -15.06 11.47 -24.11
CA VAL A 280 -13.64 11.84 -24.12
C VAL A 280 -13.10 11.77 -25.56
N ARG A 281 -12.37 12.81 -25.98
CA ARG A 281 -11.75 12.91 -27.32
C ARG A 281 -10.23 12.98 -27.18
N ASN A 282 -9.50 12.35 -28.10
CA ASN A 282 -8.05 12.29 -28.06
C ASN A 282 -7.38 13.68 -27.97
N GLY A 283 -6.37 13.82 -27.11
CA GLY A 283 -5.63 15.06 -26.91
C GLY A 283 -6.42 16.19 -26.25
N LYS A 284 -7.57 15.88 -25.63
CA LYS A 284 -8.42 16.88 -24.96
C LYS A 284 -8.97 16.37 -23.63
N LEU A 285 -8.96 17.25 -22.63
CA LEU A 285 -9.74 17.11 -21.40
C LEU A 285 -11.17 17.60 -21.68
N SER A 286 -12.15 16.70 -21.51
CA SER A 286 -13.57 17.05 -21.59
C SER A 286 -14.01 17.69 -20.27
N TYR A 287 -14.60 18.88 -20.33
CA TYR A 287 -15.05 19.59 -19.14
C TYR A 287 -16.46 19.13 -18.74
N ALA A 288 -16.60 18.57 -17.54
CA ALA A 288 -17.84 18.00 -17.00
C ALA A 288 -18.06 18.46 -15.54
N PRO A 289 -18.52 19.71 -15.30
CA PRO A 289 -18.84 20.18 -13.96
C PRO A 289 -20.07 19.45 -13.40
N VAL A 290 -20.08 19.19 -12.09
CA VAL A 290 -21.16 18.45 -11.44
C VAL A 290 -21.76 19.28 -10.30
N THR A 291 -23.06 19.58 -10.40
CA THR A 291 -23.80 20.21 -9.30
C THR A 291 -24.54 19.14 -8.51
N LEU A 292 -24.07 18.87 -7.30
CA LEU A 292 -24.76 17.99 -6.37
C LEU A 292 -25.91 18.75 -5.72
N LYS A 293 -27.12 18.23 -5.86
CA LYS A 293 -28.23 18.67 -5.02
C LYS A 293 -28.05 18.09 -3.64
N ARG A 294 -28.33 18.88 -2.59
CA ARG A 294 -28.50 18.28 -1.27
C ARG A 294 -29.50 17.16 -1.40
N THR A 295 -29.39 16.13 -0.57
CA THR A 295 -30.51 15.21 -0.42
C THR A 295 -31.65 16.04 0.16
N SER A 296 -32.52 16.56 -0.73
CA SER A 296 -33.85 17.05 -0.41
C SER A 296 -34.38 16.06 0.59
N ARG A 297 -34.47 16.49 1.87
CA ARG A 297 -34.34 15.61 3.05
C ARG A 297 -34.83 14.23 2.69
N VAL A 298 -33.94 13.22 2.78
CA VAL A 298 -34.25 11.80 2.52
C VAL A 298 -35.71 11.57 2.83
N THR A 299 -36.49 10.95 1.95
CA THR A 299 -37.81 10.49 2.34
C THR A 299 -37.63 9.37 3.40
N VAL A 300 -37.34 9.59 4.70
CA VAL A 300 -38.16 10.38 5.65
C VAL A 300 -39.48 10.74 5.01
N VAL A 301 -40.23 9.67 4.71
CA VAL A 301 -41.62 9.51 5.16
C VAL A 301 -41.98 10.71 6.02
N THR A 302 -42.62 11.69 5.39
CA THR A 302 -42.47 13.09 5.83
C THR A 302 -42.89 13.25 7.27
N ASP A 303 -42.33 14.27 7.91
CA ASP A 303 -42.78 14.79 9.21
C ASP A 303 -44.31 15.03 9.26
N LYS A 304 -45.00 15.10 8.10
CA LYS A 304 -46.47 15.03 7.98
C LYS A 304 -47.05 13.73 8.57
N ASP A 305 -46.57 12.55 8.18
CA ASP A 305 -46.99 11.26 8.74
C ASP A 305 -46.77 11.16 10.25
N LEU A 306 -45.73 11.85 10.77
CA LEU A 306 -45.45 11.92 12.20
C LEU A 306 -46.28 12.99 12.92
N LYS A 307 -46.79 14.01 12.23
CA LYS A 307 -47.60 15.09 12.82
C LYS A 307 -49.11 14.90 12.67
N GLU A 308 -49.55 14.04 11.75
CA GLU A 308 -50.93 13.59 11.67
C GLU A 308 -51.33 12.86 12.97
N PRO A 309 -52.51 13.13 13.55
CA PRO A 309 -52.96 12.46 14.76
C PRO A 309 -53.31 10.99 14.49
N LEU A 310 -53.29 10.15 15.52
CA LEU A 310 -53.69 8.74 15.38
C LEU A 310 -55.21 8.62 15.51
N VAL A 311 -55.86 8.20 14.43
CA VAL A 311 -57.29 7.88 14.44
C VAL A 311 -57.45 6.39 14.72
N VAL A 312 -58.10 6.06 15.84
CA VAL A 312 -58.49 4.69 16.19
C VAL A 312 -60.00 4.71 16.39
N ASP A 313 -60.73 3.85 15.65
CA ASP A 313 -62.20 3.76 15.67
C ASP A 313 -62.93 5.11 15.49
N GLY A 314 -62.37 5.99 14.66
CA GLY A 314 -62.90 7.33 14.38
C GLY A 314 -62.59 8.39 15.44
N VAL A 315 -61.92 8.03 16.55
CA VAL A 315 -61.52 8.95 17.61
C VAL A 315 -60.07 9.40 17.41
N VAL A 316 -59.85 10.72 17.47
CA VAL A 316 -58.53 11.34 17.44
C VAL A 316 -57.83 11.11 18.77
N THR A 317 -56.78 10.30 18.79
CA THR A 317 -56.04 9.92 20.00
C THR A 317 -54.62 10.48 20.00
N SER A 318 -54.14 10.85 21.19
CA SER A 318 -52.72 11.07 21.43
C SER A 318 -51.93 9.77 21.19
N GLY A 319 -50.65 9.88 20.89
CA GLY A 319 -49.87 8.72 20.48
C GLY A 319 -48.37 8.93 20.54
N ILE A 320 -47.65 7.84 20.36
CA ILE A 320 -46.20 7.80 20.21
C ILE A 320 -45.90 7.36 18.79
N LYS A 321 -45.02 8.08 18.09
CA LYS A 321 -44.51 7.70 16.76
C LYS A 321 -43.00 7.77 16.74
N GLY A 322 -42.34 7.00 15.89
CA GLY A 322 -40.89 6.98 15.89
C GLY A 322 -40.23 6.15 14.79
N TYR A 323 -38.91 6.09 14.87
CA TYR A 323 -38.05 5.23 14.07
C TYR A 323 -37.08 4.45 14.96
N VAL A 324 -36.77 3.22 14.57
CA VAL A 324 -35.68 2.40 15.12
C VAL A 324 -34.58 2.29 14.06
N LYS A 325 -33.35 2.65 14.42
CA LYS A 325 -32.17 2.65 13.53
C LYS A 325 -30.95 2.01 14.19
N ASP A 326 -29.93 1.70 13.40
CA ASP A 326 -28.59 1.33 13.88
C ASP A 326 -27.66 2.55 14.04
N ASN A 327 -26.44 2.31 14.54
CA ASN A 327 -25.39 3.33 14.69
C ASN A 327 -24.85 3.91 13.37
N PHE A 328 -25.28 3.39 12.21
CA PHE A 328 -24.90 3.83 10.87
C PHE A 328 -26.10 4.46 10.12
N ASP A 329 -27.14 4.83 10.87
CA ASP A 329 -28.40 5.41 10.38
C ASP A 329 -29.28 4.49 9.50
N HIS A 330 -28.96 3.19 9.40
CA HIS A 330 -29.81 2.23 8.69
C HIS A 330 -31.08 1.94 9.50
N PRO A 331 -32.25 1.83 8.84
CA PRO A 331 -33.49 1.44 9.51
C PRO A 331 -33.43 -0.01 10.00
N ILE A 332 -33.93 -0.26 11.22
CA ILE A 332 -34.08 -1.61 11.78
C ILE A 332 -35.55 -2.00 11.69
N SER A 333 -35.87 -2.89 10.75
CA SER A 333 -37.19 -3.48 10.59
C SER A 333 -37.44 -4.61 11.60
N THR A 334 -38.72 -4.89 11.88
CA THR A 334 -39.19 -5.94 12.82
C THR A 334 -38.45 -5.93 14.17
N ALA A 335 -38.17 -4.73 14.69
CA ALA A 335 -37.80 -4.52 16.09
C ALA A 335 -39.09 -4.44 16.91
N VAL A 336 -39.11 -5.04 18.10
CA VAL A 336 -40.28 -5.08 18.98
C VAL A 336 -40.20 -3.92 19.96
N ILE A 337 -41.18 -3.03 19.93
CA ILE A 337 -41.36 -1.92 20.85
C ILE A 337 -42.44 -2.30 21.86
N THR A 338 -42.07 -2.45 23.13
CA THR A 338 -42.98 -2.76 24.24
C THR A 338 -43.27 -1.50 25.07
N ILE A 339 -44.55 -1.20 25.28
CA ILE A 339 -45.01 -0.22 26.27
C ILE A 339 -45.25 -0.97 27.59
N VAL A 340 -44.38 -0.75 28.57
CA VAL A 340 -44.35 -1.55 29.81
C VAL A 340 -45.66 -1.44 30.60
N GLU A 341 -46.17 -0.22 30.78
CA GLU A 341 -47.35 0.06 31.61
C GLU A 341 -48.66 -0.45 31.01
N LYS A 342 -48.68 -0.74 29.70
CA LYS A 342 -49.85 -1.30 28.99
C LYS A 342 -49.66 -2.73 28.50
N ASN A 343 -48.49 -3.34 28.76
CA ASN A 343 -48.07 -4.62 28.21
C ASN A 343 -48.38 -4.79 26.69
N THR A 344 -48.26 -3.70 25.93
CA THR A 344 -48.62 -3.64 24.51
C THR A 344 -47.37 -3.62 23.67
N THR A 345 -47.29 -4.47 22.64
CA THR A 345 -46.14 -4.59 21.73
C THR A 345 -46.50 -4.21 20.31
N VAL A 346 -45.62 -3.44 19.66
CA VAL A 346 -45.74 -3.06 18.23
C VAL A 346 -44.39 -3.29 17.55
N GLU A 347 -44.40 -3.73 16.29
CA GLU A 347 -43.17 -3.93 15.51
C GLU A 347 -42.86 -2.75 14.60
N SER A 348 -41.57 -2.54 14.30
CA SER A 348 -41.14 -1.57 13.29
C SER A 348 -41.30 -2.10 11.84
N ASP A 349 -41.72 -1.22 10.93
CA ASP A 349 -41.92 -1.50 9.51
C ASP A 349 -40.57 -1.71 8.76
N PRO A 350 -40.56 -2.05 7.45
CA PRO A 350 -39.33 -2.17 6.66
C PRO A 350 -38.40 -0.94 6.66
N ASN A 351 -38.95 0.25 6.95
CA ASN A 351 -38.24 1.53 7.05
C ASN A 351 -37.91 1.91 8.52
N GLY A 352 -38.10 0.97 9.47
CA GLY A 352 -37.87 1.18 10.89
C GLY A 352 -38.93 2.02 11.60
N LYS A 353 -40.02 2.44 10.92
CA LYS A 353 -41.09 3.28 11.47
C LYS A 353 -41.97 2.48 12.43
N TYR A 354 -42.42 3.10 13.51
CA TYR A 354 -43.47 2.55 14.37
C TYR A 354 -44.43 3.63 14.88
N SER A 355 -45.63 3.23 15.29
CA SER A 355 -46.66 4.11 15.84
C SER A 355 -47.59 3.38 16.79
N VAL A 356 -47.91 3.97 17.94
CA VAL A 356 -48.82 3.40 18.94
C VAL A 356 -49.75 4.48 19.50
N ALA A 357 -51.05 4.21 19.53
CA ALA A 357 -52.04 5.08 20.15
C ALA A 357 -52.05 4.88 21.68
N VAL A 358 -51.92 5.98 22.44
CA VAL A 358 -51.88 5.94 23.90
C VAL A 358 -52.57 7.16 24.50
N ALA A 359 -53.35 6.92 25.55
CA ALA A 359 -53.93 8.00 26.35
C ALA A 359 -52.83 8.87 26.99
N PRO A 360 -53.11 10.13 27.35
CA PRO A 360 -52.14 10.98 28.05
C PRO A 360 -51.64 10.32 29.34
N GLY A 361 -50.34 10.43 29.62
CA GLY A 361 -49.71 9.72 30.73
C GLY A 361 -48.21 9.51 30.56
N LYS A 362 -47.57 8.93 31.59
CA LYS A 362 -46.14 8.59 31.57
C LYS A 362 -45.97 7.14 31.11
N TYR A 363 -45.00 6.91 30.23
CA TYR A 363 -44.75 5.61 29.61
C TYR A 363 -43.27 5.28 29.55
N THR A 364 -42.97 3.99 29.68
CA THR A 364 -41.66 3.39 29.46
C THR A 364 -41.72 2.56 28.19
N LEU A 365 -40.95 2.97 27.19
CA LEU A 365 -40.74 2.25 25.95
C LEU A 365 -39.48 1.41 26.05
N LYS A 366 -39.59 0.10 25.82
CA LYS A 366 -38.47 -0.82 25.69
C LYS A 366 -38.43 -1.34 24.26
N VAL A 367 -37.28 -1.23 23.60
CA VAL A 367 -37.09 -1.72 22.22
C VAL A 367 -36.09 -2.86 22.18
N VAL A 368 -36.49 -3.97 21.57
CA VAL A 368 -35.72 -5.21 21.48
C VAL A 368 -35.63 -5.67 20.03
N LYS A 369 -34.42 -6.00 19.56
CA LYS A 369 -34.18 -6.66 18.28
C LYS A 369 -33.13 -7.76 18.45
N SER A 370 -33.39 -8.94 17.90
CA SER A 370 -32.40 -10.02 17.88
C SER A 370 -31.09 -9.56 17.21
N GLY A 371 -29.96 -9.80 17.87
CA GLY A 371 -28.65 -9.34 17.41
C GLY A 371 -28.31 -7.88 17.76
N TYR A 372 -29.12 -7.19 18.56
CA TYR A 372 -28.88 -5.84 19.09
C TYR A 372 -29.00 -5.82 20.62
N TYR A 373 -28.41 -4.81 21.26
CA TYR A 373 -28.72 -4.47 22.65
C TYR A 373 -30.09 -3.80 22.73
N GLU A 374 -30.82 -4.03 23.84
CA GLU A 374 -32.08 -3.33 24.10
C GLU A 374 -31.85 -1.87 24.53
N ASP A 375 -32.76 -0.98 24.14
CA ASP A 375 -32.78 0.43 24.52
C ASP A 375 -34.11 0.74 25.23
N VAL A 376 -34.08 1.59 26.26
CA VAL A 376 -35.23 1.89 27.11
C VAL A 376 -35.34 3.40 27.33
N LYS A 377 -36.52 3.97 27.05
CA LYS A 377 -36.78 5.41 27.16
C LYS A 377 -38.05 5.72 27.92
N TYR A 378 -38.00 6.78 28.72
CA TYR A 378 -39.10 7.29 29.51
C TYR A 378 -39.64 8.57 28.89
N LEU A 379 -40.95 8.72 28.82
CA LEU A 379 -41.62 9.90 28.27
C LEU A 379 -42.94 10.20 28.98
N SER A 380 -43.44 11.43 28.78
CA SER A 380 -44.77 11.87 29.21
C SER A 380 -45.53 12.39 27.99
N VAL A 381 -46.66 11.76 27.69
CA VAL A 381 -47.59 12.15 26.62
C VAL A 381 -48.59 13.15 27.20
N ASP A 382 -48.54 14.39 26.75
CA ASP A 382 -49.40 15.47 27.25
C ASP A 382 -50.77 15.46 26.56
N GLY A 383 -51.84 15.60 27.36
CA GLY A 383 -53.22 15.53 26.87
C GLY A 383 -53.77 16.80 26.24
N ALA A 384 -53.01 17.90 26.27
CA ALA A 384 -53.41 19.19 25.69
C ALA A 384 -53.07 19.32 24.19
N SER A 385 -52.32 18.36 23.62
CA SER A 385 -51.89 18.38 22.23
C SER A 385 -52.41 17.17 21.47
N ALA A 386 -53.03 17.40 20.31
CA ALA A 386 -53.40 16.34 19.38
C ALA A 386 -52.21 15.81 18.56
N ALA A 387 -51.03 16.45 18.65
CA ALA A 387 -49.83 15.99 17.97
C ALA A 387 -49.20 14.82 18.75
N PRO A 388 -48.86 13.69 18.09
CA PRO A 388 -48.23 12.56 18.76
C PRO A 388 -46.76 12.88 19.10
N GLN A 389 -46.26 12.25 20.15
CA GLN A 389 -44.90 12.44 20.64
C GLN A 389 -43.91 11.62 19.82
N ILE A 390 -42.86 12.26 19.33
CA ILE A 390 -41.87 11.67 18.44
C ILE A 390 -40.68 11.14 19.25
N VAL A 391 -40.38 9.84 19.14
CA VAL A 391 -39.30 9.17 19.89
C VAL A 391 -38.43 8.37 18.92
N MET A 392 -37.12 8.63 18.93
CA MET A 392 -36.14 7.91 18.10
C MET A 392 -35.40 6.84 18.93
N PHE A 393 -35.16 5.66 18.37
CA PHE A 393 -34.34 4.60 18.96
C PHE A 393 -33.13 4.30 18.08
N THR A 394 -31.97 4.13 18.72
CA THR A 394 -30.70 3.82 18.05
C THR A 394 -30.10 2.60 18.74
N LEU A 395 -30.22 1.43 18.10
CA LEU A 395 -29.79 0.17 18.67
C LEU A 395 -28.35 -0.17 18.27
N VAL A 396 -27.53 -0.49 19.26
CA VAL A 396 -26.15 -0.96 19.05
C VAL A 396 -26.18 -2.46 18.75
N LYS A 397 -25.52 -2.89 17.67
CA LYS A 397 -25.44 -4.31 17.29
C LYS A 397 -24.71 -5.11 18.38
N ASN A 398 -25.35 -6.15 18.91
CA ASN A 398 -24.79 -6.99 19.96
C ASN A 398 -23.72 -7.91 19.36
N SER A 399 -22.47 -7.49 19.53
CA SER A 399 -21.29 -8.23 19.13
C SER A 399 -20.63 -8.97 20.29
N SER A 400 -21.42 -9.47 21.25
CA SER A 400 -20.93 -10.36 22.30
C SER A 400 -20.99 -11.84 21.86
N VAL A 401 -20.10 -12.65 22.44
CA VAL A 401 -20.09 -14.12 22.35
C VAL A 401 -19.95 -14.61 23.79
N TRP A 402 -20.90 -15.43 24.25
CA TRP A 402 -21.05 -15.81 25.68
C TRP A 402 -20.98 -14.61 26.65
N GLY A 403 -21.72 -13.54 26.35
CA GLY A 403 -21.82 -12.34 27.20
C GLY A 403 -20.57 -11.44 27.21
N MET A 404 -19.48 -11.85 26.58
CA MET A 404 -18.24 -11.06 26.48
C MET A 404 -18.08 -10.41 25.09
N PRO A 405 -17.51 -9.21 24.96
CA PRO A 405 -17.24 -8.60 23.65
C PRO A 405 -16.37 -9.51 22.76
N ARG A 406 -16.67 -9.59 21.46
CA ARG A 406 -15.94 -10.43 20.47
C ARG A 406 -14.42 -10.37 20.57
N LEU A 407 -13.85 -9.18 20.79
CA LEU A 407 -12.40 -8.99 20.91
C LEU A 407 -11.83 -9.73 22.14
N VAL A 408 -12.55 -9.71 23.27
CA VAL A 408 -12.19 -10.47 24.49
C VAL A 408 -12.32 -11.96 24.25
N PHE A 409 -13.38 -12.42 23.58
CA PHE A 409 -13.56 -13.84 23.25
C PHE A 409 -12.44 -14.38 22.33
N VAL A 410 -12.04 -13.62 21.30
CA VAL A 410 -10.93 -14.00 20.40
C VAL A 410 -9.61 -14.09 21.17
N ILE A 411 -9.32 -13.12 22.04
CA ILE A 411 -8.12 -13.14 22.89
C ILE A 411 -8.15 -14.34 23.85
N PHE A 412 -9.28 -14.60 24.51
CA PHE A 412 -9.44 -15.72 25.43
C PHE A 412 -9.25 -17.08 24.74
N MET A 413 -9.91 -17.31 23.60
CA MET A 413 -9.73 -18.52 22.80
C MET A 413 -8.29 -18.65 22.30
N GLY A 414 -7.62 -17.54 21.94
CA GLY A 414 -6.20 -17.51 21.64
C GLY A 414 -5.35 -18.03 22.80
N PHE A 415 -5.54 -17.49 24.01
CA PHE A 415 -4.83 -17.96 25.21
C PHE A 415 -5.11 -19.43 25.54
N VAL A 416 -6.35 -19.91 25.38
CA VAL A 416 -6.68 -21.33 25.56
C VAL A 416 -5.94 -22.20 24.54
N CYS A 417 -5.94 -21.83 23.25
CA CYS A 417 -5.20 -22.55 22.22
C CYS A 417 -3.68 -22.55 22.47
N PHE A 418 -3.08 -21.41 22.83
CA PHE A 418 -1.67 -21.35 23.21
C PHE A 418 -1.36 -22.16 24.48
N GLY A 419 -2.27 -22.17 25.46
CA GLY A 419 -2.14 -22.99 26.67
C GLY A 419 -2.18 -24.48 26.37
N VAL A 420 -3.11 -24.95 25.52
CA VAL A 420 -3.18 -26.35 25.09
C VAL A 420 -1.95 -26.75 24.25
N LEU A 421 -1.50 -25.89 23.34
CA LEU A 421 -0.28 -26.14 22.57
C LEU A 421 0.97 -26.17 23.46
N GLY A 422 1.07 -25.26 24.43
CA GLY A 422 2.17 -25.21 25.40
C GLY A 422 2.19 -26.43 26.32
N LEU A 423 1.03 -26.85 26.85
CA LEU A 423 0.90 -28.09 27.61
C LEU A 423 1.20 -29.33 26.75
N GLY A 424 0.76 -29.35 25.48
CA GLY A 424 1.11 -30.40 24.53
C GLY A 424 2.62 -30.48 24.27
N LEU A 425 3.29 -29.34 24.10
CA LEU A 425 4.74 -29.25 23.92
C LEU A 425 5.49 -29.68 25.20
N MET A 426 5.03 -29.25 26.39
CA MET A 426 5.59 -29.65 27.68
C MET A 426 5.44 -31.15 27.93
N CYS A 427 4.27 -31.73 27.64
CA CYS A 427 4.04 -33.18 27.68
C CYS A 427 4.92 -33.91 26.66
N TYR A 428 5.07 -33.38 25.44
CA TYR A 428 5.96 -33.95 24.42
C TYR A 428 7.43 -33.95 24.88
N VAL A 429 7.93 -32.84 25.43
CA VAL A 429 9.29 -32.74 25.97
C VAL A 429 9.48 -33.65 27.19
N ALA A 430 8.50 -33.74 28.09
CA ALA A 430 8.56 -34.64 29.24
C ALA A 430 8.54 -36.13 28.83
N CYS A 431 7.75 -36.48 27.82
CA CYS A 431 7.74 -37.84 27.24
C CYS A 431 9.04 -38.14 26.49
N LYS A 432 9.60 -37.18 25.73
CA LYS A 432 10.91 -37.33 25.07
C LYS A 432 12.00 -37.57 26.12
N LYS A 433 12.02 -36.79 27.21
CA LYS A 433 12.99 -36.92 28.31
C LYS A 433 12.86 -38.23 29.10
N LYS A 434 11.70 -38.92 29.03
CA LYS A 434 11.52 -40.28 29.57
C LYS A 434 12.04 -41.40 28.66
N ASN A 435 12.21 -41.14 27.36
CA ASN A 435 12.69 -42.13 26.39
C ASN A 435 14.22 -42.16 26.25
N GLU A 436 14.96 -41.25 26.89
CA GLU A 436 16.43 -41.26 26.96
C GLU A 436 16.95 -42.05 28.17
N TYR A 437 16.52 -43.32 28.28
CA TYR A 437 17.33 -44.38 28.88
C TYR A 437 17.72 -45.39 27.79
N GLY A 438 18.34 -44.87 26.73
CA GLY A 438 18.96 -45.63 25.65
C GLY A 438 20.39 -45.15 25.46
N LEU A 439 21.36 -46.05 25.63
CA LEU A 439 22.78 -45.76 25.42
C LEU A 439 23.04 -45.39 23.94
N VAL A 440 23.56 -44.18 23.70
CA VAL A 440 24.64 -43.82 22.74
C VAL A 440 24.65 -42.29 22.55
N SER A 441 25.84 -41.70 22.59
CA SER A 441 26.04 -40.25 22.46
C SER A 441 26.10 -39.80 21.01
N GLN A 442 25.35 -38.75 20.68
CA GLN A 442 25.66 -37.85 19.57
C GLN A 442 25.31 -36.40 19.98
N HIS A 443 26.30 -35.72 20.56
CA HIS A 443 26.34 -34.27 20.66
C HIS A 443 27.53 -33.77 19.85
N ALA A 444 27.22 -33.37 18.62
CA ALA A 444 28.04 -32.50 17.81
C ALA A 444 27.08 -31.67 16.95
N PHE A 445 27.42 -30.40 16.71
CA PHE A 445 26.84 -29.56 15.67
C PHE A 445 25.44 -28.95 15.91
N TYR A 446 25.28 -28.11 16.96
CA TYR A 446 24.75 -26.72 16.88
C TYR A 446 24.51 -26.10 18.27
N GLU A 447 25.56 -25.60 18.92
CA GLU A 447 25.48 -24.45 19.85
C GLU A 447 26.81 -23.69 19.77
N ASP A 448 26.86 -22.73 18.85
CA ASP A 448 27.83 -21.64 18.83
C ASP A 448 27.08 -20.38 18.35
N PHE A 449 27.52 -19.21 18.79
CA PHE A 449 26.89 -17.89 18.57
C PHE A 449 25.53 -17.67 19.23
N LYS A 450 25.53 -17.61 20.58
CA LYS A 450 25.03 -16.38 21.21
C LYS A 450 25.61 -16.07 22.59
N ASP A 451 26.24 -14.89 22.64
CA ASP A 451 26.57 -14.03 23.78
C ASP A 451 28.08 -13.94 24.07
N PHE A 452 28.74 -13.02 23.35
CA PHE A 452 30.02 -12.45 23.75
C PHE A 452 29.79 -11.04 24.30
N ASP A 453 30.13 -10.89 25.58
CA ASP A 453 30.35 -9.64 26.30
C ASP A 453 31.87 -9.44 26.38
N ASP A 454 32.38 -8.30 25.93
CA ASP A 454 33.81 -8.04 25.66
C ASP A 454 34.66 -7.83 26.94
N SER A 455 34.46 -8.67 27.97
CA SER A 455 35.12 -8.53 29.28
C SER A 455 35.76 -9.81 29.84
N LYS A 456 35.82 -10.92 29.09
CA LYS A 456 36.41 -12.20 29.56
C LYS A 456 37.25 -12.97 28.53
N GLU A 457 38.30 -12.36 28.01
CA GLU A 457 39.35 -13.01 27.19
C GLU A 457 40.72 -12.99 27.90
N THR A 458 40.87 -13.71 29.03
CA THR A 458 42.19 -13.92 29.68
C THR A 458 42.44 -15.30 30.33
N GLU A 459 41.45 -16.19 30.47
CA GLU A 459 41.63 -17.45 31.24
C GLU A 459 41.14 -18.75 30.52
N LEU A 460 41.33 -18.88 29.19
CA LEU A 460 40.91 -20.07 28.44
C LEU A 460 42.03 -21.07 28.04
N PHE A 461 43.28 -20.84 28.45
CA PHE A 461 44.42 -21.72 28.13
C PHE A 461 45.11 -22.40 29.33
N ALA A 462 44.41 -22.53 30.46
CA ALA A 462 44.85 -23.39 31.56
C ALA A 462 44.42 -24.85 31.33
N ARG A 463 45.37 -25.75 31.04
CA ARG A 463 45.11 -27.20 31.05
C ARG A 463 45.22 -27.76 32.48
N PRO A 464 44.31 -28.66 32.92
CA PRO A 464 44.42 -29.29 34.23
C PRO A 464 45.47 -30.40 34.24
N LEU A 465 46.36 -30.39 35.24
CA LEU A 465 47.29 -31.48 35.55
C LEU A 465 46.57 -32.59 36.35
N PRO A 466 46.74 -33.88 36.01
CA PRO A 466 46.41 -34.98 36.90
C PRO A 466 47.49 -35.17 37.97
N GLU A 467 47.11 -35.57 39.19
CA GLU A 467 48.01 -35.64 40.33
C GLU A 467 48.86 -36.92 40.36
N LYS A 468 50.19 -36.74 40.53
CA LYS A 468 51.20 -37.66 41.11
C LYS A 468 51.27 -39.13 40.64
N SER A 469 52.46 -39.50 40.15
CA SER A 469 53.32 -40.44 40.89
C SER A 469 54.81 -40.27 40.52
N ILE A 470 55.71 -40.88 41.30
CA ILE A 470 57.13 -40.53 41.44
C ILE A 470 58.03 -41.60 40.81
N THR A 471 59.15 -41.22 40.17
CA THR A 471 60.49 -41.84 40.40
C THR A 471 61.64 -41.06 39.73
N ARG A 472 62.83 -41.16 40.32
CA ARG A 472 64.14 -40.62 39.88
C ARG A 472 65.06 -41.83 39.51
N PRO A 473 66.39 -41.65 39.26
CA PRO A 473 67.05 -40.92 38.17
C PRO A 473 68.09 -41.84 37.45
N TYR A 474 68.76 -41.36 36.40
CA TYR A 474 70.16 -41.75 36.13
C TYR A 474 70.91 -40.69 35.30
N PHE A 475 72.23 -40.62 35.48
CA PHE A 475 73.18 -39.79 34.73
C PHE A 475 73.71 -40.55 33.50
N ASP A 476 74.37 -39.87 32.56
CA ASP A 476 75.76 -40.14 32.17
C ASP A 476 76.26 -38.94 31.32
N ASP A 477 77.58 -38.76 31.26
CA ASP A 477 78.29 -37.54 30.87
C ASP A 477 78.67 -37.46 29.35
N ASP A 478 79.62 -36.57 29.02
CA ASP A 478 80.41 -36.44 27.77
C ASP A 478 79.77 -35.67 26.58
N GLU A 479 80.43 -34.78 25.81
CA GLU A 479 81.66 -33.96 25.98
C GLU A 479 81.71 -32.89 24.84
N TYR A 480 82.38 -31.72 25.05
CA TYR A 480 82.80 -30.69 24.04
C TYR A 480 81.75 -29.98 23.12
N SER A 481 81.95 -28.74 22.63
CA SER A 481 82.97 -27.67 22.82
C SER A 481 82.47 -26.33 22.22
N ASP A 482 82.92 -25.20 22.79
CA ASP A 482 83.23 -23.89 22.15
C ASP A 482 82.12 -23.09 21.41
N ALA A 483 82.06 -21.74 21.43
CA ALA A 483 82.76 -20.74 22.27
C ALA A 483 82.07 -19.36 22.19
N ASP A 484 82.23 -18.57 23.27
CA ASP A 484 82.45 -17.11 23.37
C ASP A 484 81.50 -16.01 22.82
N ALA A 485 81.68 -14.85 23.48
CA ALA A 485 81.26 -13.47 23.16
C ALA A 485 79.75 -13.13 23.31
N SER A 486 79.31 -12.46 24.39
CA SER A 486 79.53 -11.02 24.76
C SER A 486 78.90 -10.04 23.75
N SER A 487 78.19 -8.97 24.09
CA SER A 487 77.75 -8.34 25.36
C SER A 487 77.21 -6.94 24.99
N GLU A 488 76.19 -6.41 25.70
CA GLU A 488 75.97 -4.93 25.87
C GLU A 488 75.76 -4.10 24.56
N GLU A 489 75.51 -2.78 24.48
CA GLU A 489 74.72 -1.74 25.19
C GLU A 489 74.41 -0.63 24.13
N GLU A 490 73.55 0.39 24.25
CA GLU A 490 72.75 0.99 25.34
C GLU A 490 71.42 1.56 24.74
N ASP A 491 70.71 2.45 25.43
CA ASP A 491 69.55 3.24 24.97
C ASP A 491 69.93 4.44 24.04
N GLU A 492 68.95 5.03 23.33
CA GLU A 492 68.58 6.46 23.55
C GLU A 492 67.27 6.88 22.83
N ILE A 493 66.46 7.73 23.48
CA ILE A 493 65.27 8.39 22.90
C ILE A 493 65.38 9.90 23.14
N VAL A 494 65.37 10.72 22.09
CA VAL A 494 65.09 12.17 22.21
C VAL A 494 64.14 12.67 21.11
N LEU A 495 63.03 13.25 21.56
CA LEU A 495 62.09 14.04 20.76
C LEU A 495 62.58 15.49 20.61
N LEU A 496 62.39 16.10 19.44
CA LEU A 496 62.24 17.56 19.34
C LEU A 496 61.12 17.95 18.36
N GLN A 497 60.34 18.96 18.76
CA GLN A 497 59.27 19.56 17.98
C GLN A 497 59.70 20.87 17.29
N SER A 498 58.93 21.22 16.26
CA SER A 498 58.37 22.55 15.98
C SER A 498 58.94 23.39 14.81
N ARG A 499 58.01 23.72 13.92
CA ARG A 499 57.81 24.95 13.12
C ARG A 499 59.02 25.63 12.45
N GLN A 500 58.89 25.76 11.14
CA GLN A 500 58.43 27.05 10.59
C GLN A 500 57.32 26.84 9.56
#